data_AF-A0A952M0I3-F1
#
_entry.id   AF-A0A952M0I3-F1
#
_cell.length_a   1.000
_cell.length_b   1.000
_cell.length_c   1.000
_cell.angle_alpha   90.00
_cell.angle_beta   90.00
_cell.angle_gamma   90.00
#
_symmetry.space_group_name_H-M   'P 1'
#
loop_
_entity.id
_entity.type
_entity.pdbx_description
1 polymer ?
#
loop_
_entity_poly.entity_id
_entity_poly.type
_entity_poly.pdbx_seq_one_letter_code
_entity_poly.pdbx_strand_id
1 'polypeptide(L)'
;HWRKTNSTGSRLTLLNTVDDMQDSLQSYQMQLIEDMQGYPLVPLLMRSEGRQALLFFSIKRKANNCLWFDLMHCSDFELFAQNAQQLANQLLSEDTAVLAADGRFIPESCRRGLVAEKLPVSRYFMSQRVAAHEIDHLYSELQLLDLKLD
;
A
#
# COMPACT_ATOMS: atom_id res chain seq x y z
N HIS A 1 -8.70 -7.25 1.15
CA HIS A 1 -7.31 -7.71 0.99
C HIS A 1 -7.22 -8.59 -0.26
N TRP A 2 -6.01 -8.78 -0.80
CA TRP A 2 -5.70 -9.68 -1.91
C TRP A 2 -4.72 -10.75 -1.45
N ARG A 3 -4.83 -11.94 -2.03
CA ARG A 3 -3.90 -13.06 -1.85
C ARG A 3 -3.26 -13.36 -3.19
N LYS A 4 -2.09 -14.01 -3.16
CA LYS A 4 -1.46 -14.52 -4.37
C LYS A 4 -2.39 -15.52 -5.09
N THR A 5 -2.48 -15.39 -6.40
CA THR A 5 -3.17 -16.32 -7.29
C THR A 5 -2.28 -16.65 -8.49
N ASN A 6 -2.59 -17.72 -9.22
CA ASN A 6 -1.84 -18.13 -10.42
C ASN A 6 -2.19 -17.31 -11.68
N SER A 7 -2.89 -16.18 -11.55
CA SER A 7 -3.30 -15.38 -12.70
C SER A 7 -2.13 -14.56 -13.25
N THR A 8 -1.67 -14.88 -14.46
CA THR A 8 -0.75 -14.07 -15.25
C THR A 8 -1.52 -12.93 -15.92
N GLY A 9 -1.35 -11.70 -15.45
CA GLY A 9 -1.91 -10.50 -16.07
C GLY A 9 -0.81 -9.50 -16.44
N SER A 10 -1.25 -8.27 -16.77
CA SER A 10 -0.48 -7.11 -17.28
C SER A 10 1.00 -6.98 -16.83
N ARG A 11 1.81 -6.34 -17.68
CA ARG A 11 3.21 -5.93 -17.40
C ARG A 11 3.26 -4.89 -16.26
N LEU A 12 3.16 -5.38 -15.02
CA LEU A 12 3.49 -4.62 -13.83
C LEU A 12 5.00 -4.69 -13.60
N THR A 13 5.64 -3.54 -13.39
CA THR A 13 7.05 -3.44 -12.98
C THR A 13 7.12 -2.83 -11.60
N LEU A 14 7.96 -3.41 -10.74
CA LEU A 14 8.16 -2.99 -9.35
C LEU A 14 9.62 -2.60 -9.14
N LEU A 15 9.85 -1.41 -8.59
CA LEU A 15 11.16 -0.97 -8.10
C LEU A 15 11.08 -0.85 -6.58
N ASN A 16 11.99 -1.52 -5.88
CA ASN A 16 11.95 -1.71 -4.43
C ASN A 16 13.19 -1.16 -3.71
N THR A 17 14.10 -0.52 -4.42
CA THR A 17 15.24 0.20 -3.84
C THR A 17 15.09 1.69 -4.13
N VAL A 18 15.50 2.54 -3.19
CA VAL A 18 15.43 3.99 -3.37
C VAL A 18 16.26 4.41 -4.59
N ASP A 19 17.47 3.88 -4.73
CA ASP A 19 18.37 4.17 -5.85
C ASP A 19 17.72 3.92 -7.22
N ASP A 20 17.00 2.80 -7.38
CA ASP A 20 16.29 2.50 -8.63
C ASP A 20 15.11 3.46 -8.89
N MET A 21 14.54 4.04 -7.84
CA MET A 21 13.37 4.91 -7.92
C MET A 21 13.73 6.38 -8.18
N GLN A 22 14.89 6.87 -7.69
CA GLN A 22 15.21 8.30 -7.57
C GLN A 22 14.96 9.10 -8.86
N ASP A 23 15.43 8.62 -10.01
CA ASP A 23 15.32 9.32 -11.29
C ASP A 23 13.90 9.49 -11.81
N SER A 24 12.94 8.80 -11.21
CA SER A 24 11.54 8.78 -11.66
C SER A 24 10.58 9.41 -10.68
N LEU A 25 11.03 9.74 -9.46
CA LEU A 25 10.16 10.32 -8.45
C LEU A 25 9.95 11.82 -8.68
N GLN A 26 8.73 12.27 -8.44
CA GLN A 26 8.43 13.69 -8.35
C GLN A 26 9.00 14.26 -7.05
N SER A 27 9.28 15.56 -7.00
CA SER A 27 9.94 16.18 -5.84
C SER A 27 9.21 15.94 -4.52
N TYR A 28 7.87 15.98 -4.50
CA TYR A 28 7.12 15.66 -3.27
C TYR A 28 7.23 14.18 -2.89
N GLN A 29 7.34 13.25 -3.86
CA GLN A 29 7.50 11.83 -3.58
C GLN A 29 8.88 11.53 -2.99
N MET A 30 9.91 12.26 -3.43
CA MET A 30 11.24 12.20 -2.80
C MET A 30 11.16 12.67 -1.34
N GLN A 31 10.46 13.79 -1.07
CA GLN A 31 10.24 14.25 0.29
C GLN A 31 9.56 13.19 1.16
N LEU A 32 8.57 12.46 0.64
CA LEU A 32 7.94 11.36 1.38
C LEU A 32 8.94 10.25 1.73
N ILE A 33 9.86 9.89 0.82
CA ILE A 33 10.90 8.90 1.10
C ILE A 33 11.85 9.39 2.19
N GLU A 34 12.29 10.65 2.09
CA GLU A 34 13.18 11.27 3.07
C GLU A 34 12.54 11.36 4.46
N ASP A 35 11.28 11.81 4.53
CA ASP A 35 10.52 11.91 5.78
C ASP A 35 10.34 10.55 6.45
N MET A 36 10.16 9.50 5.65
CA MET A 36 9.95 8.14 6.13
C MET A 36 11.26 7.39 6.39
N GLN A 37 12.41 8.02 6.16
CA GLN A 37 13.71 7.42 6.42
C GLN A 37 13.85 7.08 7.92
N GLY A 38 14.12 5.81 8.22
CA GLY A 38 14.27 5.31 9.59
C GLY A 38 13.00 4.76 10.22
N TYR A 39 11.84 4.87 9.57
CA TYR A 39 10.63 4.14 9.97
C TYR A 39 10.63 2.73 9.35
N PRO A 40 9.96 1.75 9.98
CA PRO A 40 9.85 0.37 9.47
C PRO A 40 8.83 0.25 8.33
N LEU A 41 8.97 1.13 7.32
CA LEU A 41 8.14 1.18 6.14
C LEU A 41 8.95 0.80 4.90
N VAL A 42 8.30 0.05 4.01
CA VAL A 42 8.91 -0.39 2.76
C VAL A 42 8.35 0.44 1.61
N PRO A 43 9.14 1.33 0.99
CA PRO A 43 8.73 2.03 -0.22
C PRO A 43 8.77 1.08 -1.42
N LEU A 44 7.82 1.25 -2.33
CA LEU A 44 7.73 0.50 -3.58
C LEU A 44 7.18 1.40 -4.69
N LEU A 45 7.90 1.54 -5.79
CA LEU A 45 7.38 2.23 -6.98
C LEU A 45 6.80 1.20 -7.94
N MET A 46 5.49 1.29 -8.13
CA MET A 46 4.72 0.46 -9.05
C MET A 46 4.54 1.18 -10.38
N ARG A 47 4.84 0.51 -11.50
CA ARG A 47 4.64 1.04 -12.86
C ARG A 47 3.77 0.13 -13.69
N SER A 48 2.82 0.72 -14.42
CA SER A 48 1.95 0.03 -15.37
C SER A 48 1.47 1.02 -16.42
N GLU A 49 1.52 0.62 -17.70
CA GLU A 49 0.96 1.38 -18.83
C GLU A 49 1.39 2.87 -18.88
N GLY A 50 2.65 3.16 -18.57
CA GLY A 50 3.20 4.53 -18.58
C GLY A 50 2.80 5.39 -17.38
N ARG A 51 2.01 4.86 -16.44
CA ARG A 51 1.71 5.47 -15.14
C ARG A 51 2.57 4.85 -14.05
N GLN A 52 2.70 5.58 -12.94
CA GLN A 52 3.39 5.07 -11.75
C GLN A 52 2.73 5.53 -10.45
N ALA A 53 2.86 4.70 -9.41
CA ALA A 53 2.41 5.01 -8.07
C ALA A 53 3.53 4.69 -7.07
N LEU A 54 3.89 5.65 -6.22
CA LEU A 54 4.71 5.39 -5.04
C LEU A 54 3.80 4.82 -3.95
N LEU A 55 4.19 3.69 -3.39
CA LEU A 55 3.49 2.97 -2.33
C LEU A 55 4.39 2.88 -1.11
N PHE A 56 3.81 2.93 0.09
CA PHE A 56 4.50 2.55 1.32
C PHE A 56 3.74 1.43 2.01
N PHE A 57 4.45 0.39 2.41
CA PHE A 57 3.89 -0.74 3.14
C PHE A 57 4.46 -0.83 4.55
N SER A 58 3.58 -1.08 5.52
CA SER A 58 3.97 -1.67 6.80
C SER A 58 3.83 -3.19 6.68
N ILE A 59 4.91 -3.92 6.89
CA ILE A 59 4.92 -5.39 6.77
C ILE A 59 4.93 -6.00 8.16
N LYS A 60 3.84 -6.69 8.53
CA LYS A 60 3.69 -7.27 9.86
C LYS A 60 3.25 -8.72 9.81
N ARG A 61 3.74 -9.52 10.75
CA ARG A 61 3.27 -10.89 10.96
C ARG A 61 2.10 -10.87 11.95
N LYS A 62 0.93 -11.33 11.51
CA LYS A 62 -0.28 -11.44 12.33
C LYS A 62 -0.56 -12.91 12.69
N ALA A 63 -1.70 -13.17 13.33
CA ALA A 63 -2.13 -14.50 13.74
C ALA A 63 -2.01 -15.54 12.60
N ASN A 64 -1.79 -16.81 12.99
CA ASN A 64 -1.54 -17.92 12.07
C ASN A 64 -0.30 -17.72 11.18
N ASN A 65 0.71 -17.00 11.67
CA ASN A 65 1.96 -16.75 10.96
C ASN A 65 1.79 -16.02 9.63
N CYS A 66 0.68 -15.29 9.44
CA CYS A 66 0.36 -14.65 8.18
C CYS A 66 1.10 -13.33 8.04
N LEU A 67 1.81 -13.11 6.93
CA LEU A 67 2.43 -11.82 6.61
C LEU A 67 1.42 -10.87 5.96
N TRP A 68 1.31 -9.67 6.50
CA TRP A 68 0.42 -8.62 6.03
C TRP A 68 1.26 -7.47 5.48
N PHE A 69 1.04 -7.16 4.21
CA PHE A 69 1.54 -5.97 3.55
C PHE A 69 0.43 -4.92 3.63
N ASP A 70 0.41 -4.16 4.72
CA ASP A 70 -0.59 -3.13 4.98
C ASP A 70 -0.17 -1.84 4.23
N LEU A 71 -0.96 -1.43 3.24
CA LEU A 71 -0.74 -0.19 2.47
C LEU A 71 -0.96 1.04 3.36
N MET A 72 0.10 1.81 3.56
CA MET A 72 0.09 3.02 4.38
C MET A 72 -0.07 4.29 3.55
N HIS A 73 0.45 4.30 2.32
CA HIS A 73 0.34 5.41 1.36
C HIS A 73 0.27 4.89 -0.07
N CYS A 74 -0.43 5.61 -0.94
CA CYS A 74 -0.40 5.41 -2.38
C CYS A 74 -0.60 6.74 -3.10
N SER A 75 0.33 7.10 -3.99
CA SER A 75 0.26 8.37 -4.73
C SER A 75 -0.72 8.34 -5.91
N ASP A 76 -1.18 7.15 -6.35
CA ASP A 76 -2.19 6.97 -7.40
C ASP A 76 -3.08 5.75 -7.09
N PHE A 77 -4.16 6.01 -6.37
CA PHE A 77 -5.10 4.99 -5.87
C PHE A 77 -5.82 4.23 -6.97
N GLU A 78 -6.11 4.88 -8.10
CA GLU A 78 -6.78 4.23 -9.21
C GLU A 78 -5.85 3.22 -9.88
N LEU A 79 -4.60 3.62 -10.14
CA LEU A 79 -3.58 2.72 -10.68
C LEU A 79 -3.35 1.53 -9.74
N PHE A 80 -3.25 1.78 -8.43
CA PHE A 80 -3.14 0.72 -7.43
C PHE A 80 -4.35 -0.22 -7.47
N ALA A 81 -5.57 0.29 -7.39
CA ALA A 81 -6.77 -0.54 -7.33
C ALA A 81 -6.95 -1.40 -8.58
N GLN A 82 -6.60 -0.88 -9.76
CA GLN A 82 -6.62 -1.63 -11.03
C GLN A 82 -5.58 -2.76 -11.07
N ASN A 83 -4.44 -2.59 -10.39
CA ASN A 83 -3.32 -3.53 -10.44
C ASN A 83 -3.13 -4.34 -9.14
N ALA A 84 -3.95 -4.15 -8.11
CA ALA A 84 -3.74 -4.70 -6.77
C ALA A 84 -3.59 -6.23 -6.75
N GLN A 85 -4.36 -6.96 -7.57
CA GLN A 85 -4.22 -8.42 -7.67
C GLN A 85 -2.91 -8.84 -8.32
N GLN A 86 -2.46 -8.13 -9.37
CA GLN A 86 -1.16 -8.42 -10.01
C GLN A 86 0.01 -8.05 -9.10
N LEU A 87 -0.12 -6.93 -8.37
CA LEU A 87 0.82 -6.55 -7.33
C LEU A 87 0.91 -7.63 -6.26
N ALA A 88 -0.22 -8.14 -5.76
CA ALA A 88 -0.24 -9.25 -4.81
C ALA A 88 0.44 -10.50 -5.37
N ASN A 89 0.26 -10.80 -6.66
CA ASN A 89 0.88 -11.97 -7.28
C ASN A 89 2.41 -11.85 -7.40
N GLN A 90 2.94 -10.65 -7.62
CA GLN A 90 4.38 -10.42 -7.70
C GLN A 90 5.04 -10.24 -6.33
N LEU A 91 4.38 -9.53 -5.42
CA LEU A 91 4.94 -9.11 -4.13
C LEU A 91 4.88 -10.21 -3.08
N LEU A 92 3.79 -10.99 -3.05
CA LEU A 92 3.57 -11.97 -2.01
C LEU A 92 4.33 -13.28 -2.31
N SER A 93 4.93 -13.84 -1.27
CA SER A 93 5.45 -15.21 -1.28
C SER A 93 4.31 -16.24 -1.45
N GLU A 94 4.65 -17.47 -1.83
CA GLU A 94 3.68 -18.60 -1.85
C GLU A 94 3.15 -18.97 -0.44
N ASP A 95 3.84 -18.52 0.61
CA ASP A 95 3.41 -18.67 2.01
C ASP A 95 2.12 -17.91 2.33
N THR A 96 1.61 -18.07 3.55
CA THR A 96 0.39 -17.38 4.02
C THR A 96 0.64 -15.87 4.11
N ALA A 97 0.41 -15.13 3.02
CA ALA A 97 0.59 -13.69 2.96
C ALA A 97 -0.62 -12.98 2.32
N VAL A 98 -0.84 -11.73 2.71
CA VAL A 98 -1.93 -10.89 2.20
C VAL A 98 -1.43 -9.47 1.90
N LEU A 99 -1.93 -8.91 0.81
CA LEU A 99 -1.87 -7.48 0.51
C LEU A 99 -3.14 -6.83 1.05
N ALA A 100 -3.01 -5.85 1.93
CA ALA A 100 -4.15 -5.19 2.55
C ALA A 100 -4.08 -3.68 2.30
N ALA A 101 -5.26 -3.07 2.16
CA ALA A 101 -5.40 -1.63 2.00
C ALA A 101 -6.66 -1.18 2.72
N ASP A 102 -6.66 0.08 3.17
CA ASP A 102 -7.86 0.73 3.68
C ASP A 102 -8.90 0.85 2.55
N GLY A 103 -10.16 0.50 2.83
CA GLY A 103 -11.22 0.55 1.83
C GLY A 103 -11.45 1.94 1.23
N ARG A 104 -11.02 3.01 1.93
CA ARG A 104 -11.06 4.39 1.43
C ARG A 104 -10.14 4.62 0.22
N PHE A 105 -9.07 3.83 0.09
CA PHE A 105 -8.14 3.89 -1.03
C PHE A 105 -8.66 3.18 -2.28
N ILE A 106 -9.78 2.46 -2.18
CA ILE A 106 -10.31 1.64 -3.27
C ILE A 106 -11.52 2.33 -3.88
N PRO A 107 -11.41 2.84 -5.13
CA PRO A 107 -12.54 3.39 -5.87
C PRO A 107 -13.67 2.37 -5.96
N GLU A 108 -14.93 2.84 -5.93
CA GLU A 108 -16.12 1.97 -5.95
C GLU A 108 -16.13 1.03 -7.17
N SER A 109 -15.68 1.53 -8.32
CA SER A 109 -15.54 0.76 -9.57
C SER A 109 -14.65 -0.47 -9.44
N CYS A 110 -13.67 -0.44 -8.53
CA CYS A 110 -12.70 -1.51 -8.32
C CYS A 110 -13.07 -2.45 -7.15
N ARG A 111 -14.21 -2.25 -6.47
CA ARG A 111 -14.58 -3.05 -5.28
C ARG A 111 -15.18 -4.42 -5.58
N ARG A 112 -15.62 -4.69 -6.82
CA ARG A 112 -16.24 -5.97 -7.17
C ARG A 112 -15.26 -7.14 -6.99
N GLY A 113 -15.68 -8.17 -6.27
CA GLY A 113 -14.89 -9.38 -6.05
C GLY A 113 -13.81 -9.27 -4.95
N LEU A 114 -13.76 -8.15 -4.23
CA LEU A 114 -12.82 -7.98 -3.12
C LEU A 114 -13.34 -8.59 -1.81
N VAL A 115 -12.46 -9.26 -1.07
CA VAL A 115 -12.74 -9.63 0.32
C VAL A 115 -12.53 -8.40 1.20
N ALA A 116 -13.63 -7.81 1.65
CA ALA A 116 -13.61 -6.73 2.63
C ALA A 116 -13.70 -7.32 4.04
N GLU A 117 -12.69 -7.03 4.87
CA GLU A 117 -12.77 -7.32 6.30
C GLU A 117 -13.31 -6.08 7.03
N LYS A 118 -14.34 -6.29 7.83
CA LYS A 118 -14.87 -5.23 8.66
C LYS A 118 -13.97 -5.07 9.88
N LEU A 119 -13.45 -3.86 10.07
CA LEU A 119 -12.76 -3.53 11.30
C LEU A 119 -13.75 -3.63 12.48
N PRO A 120 -13.33 -4.14 13.64
CA PRO A 120 -14.19 -4.25 14.81
C PRO A 120 -14.66 -2.88 15.33
N VAL A 121 -13.90 -1.82 15.02
CA VAL A 121 -14.25 -0.43 15.33
C VAL A 121 -14.30 0.39 14.05
N SER A 122 -15.42 1.08 13.82
CA SER A 122 -15.58 1.99 12.70
C SER A 122 -14.65 3.18 12.86
N ARG A 123 -13.77 3.41 11.88
CA ARG A 123 -13.00 4.64 11.77
C ARG A 123 -13.85 5.66 11.04
N TYR A 124 -14.49 6.55 11.80
CA TYR A 124 -15.27 7.64 11.22
C TYR A 124 -14.32 8.67 10.63
N PHE A 125 -14.52 8.95 9.34
CA PHE A 125 -13.88 10.06 8.66
C PHE A 125 -14.81 11.27 8.71
N MET A 126 -14.33 12.39 9.25
CA MET A 126 -15.05 13.66 9.24
C MET A 126 -14.09 14.77 8.79
N SER A 127 -14.17 15.13 7.52
CA SER A 127 -13.53 16.34 6.99
C SER A 127 -14.45 16.98 5.96
N GLN A 128 -14.50 18.31 5.96
CA GLN A 128 -15.15 19.11 4.91
C GLN A 128 -14.15 19.68 3.90
N ARG A 129 -12.84 19.52 4.16
CA ARG A 129 -11.76 20.19 3.41
C ARG A 129 -10.88 19.24 2.60
N VAL A 130 -10.86 17.98 2.98
CA VAL A 130 -9.97 16.95 2.44
C VAL A 130 -10.85 15.74 2.11
N ALA A 131 -10.59 15.06 1.00
CA ALA A 131 -11.30 13.85 0.63
C ALA A 131 -10.82 12.65 1.48
N ALA A 132 -11.68 11.64 1.64
CA ALA A 132 -11.38 10.50 2.52
C ALA A 132 -10.15 9.69 2.10
N HIS A 133 -9.82 9.68 0.80
CA HIS A 133 -8.65 8.99 0.25
C HIS A 133 -7.36 9.80 0.37
N GLU A 134 -7.45 11.12 0.58
CA GLU A 134 -6.27 11.98 0.79
C GLU A 134 -5.73 11.89 2.23
N ILE A 135 -6.49 11.31 3.17
CA ILE A 135 -6.02 10.98 4.51
C ILE A 135 -5.55 9.53 4.54
N ASP A 136 -4.25 9.36 4.33
CA ASP A 136 -3.59 8.07 4.44
C ASP A 136 -3.06 7.78 5.86
N HIS A 137 -2.26 6.74 6.00
CA HIS A 137 -1.69 6.31 7.29
C HIS A 137 -0.18 6.55 7.38
N LEU A 138 0.41 7.31 6.45
CA LEU A 138 1.85 7.51 6.36
C LEU A 138 2.38 8.27 7.58
N TYR A 139 1.72 9.38 7.93
CA TYR A 139 2.07 10.22 9.08
C TYR A 139 1.20 9.92 10.32
N SER A 140 0.61 8.72 10.39
CA SER A 140 -0.17 8.31 11.56
C SER A 140 0.75 7.98 12.74
N GLU A 141 0.29 8.28 13.97
CA GLU A 141 0.97 7.86 15.21
C GLU A 141 1.19 6.33 15.29
N LEU A 142 0.44 5.55 14.52
CA LEU A 142 0.62 4.10 14.42
C LEU A 142 2.05 3.70 14.02
N GLN A 143 2.73 4.51 13.19
CA GLN A 143 4.14 4.26 12.85
C GLN A 143 5.06 4.45 14.04
N LEU A 144 4.71 5.38 14.94
CA LEU A 144 5.51 5.68 16.14
C LEU A 144 5.33 4.64 17.24
N LEU A 145 4.20 3.95 17.28
CA LEU A 145 3.94 2.90 18.27
C LEU A 145 4.82 1.67 18.06
N ASP A 146 5.16 1.33 16.81
CA ASP A 146 6.08 0.22 16.52
C ASP A 146 7.54 0.53 16.94
N LEU A 147 7.91 1.81 17.05
CA LEU A 147 9.25 2.24 17.49
C LEU A 147 9.43 2.27 19.01
N LYS A 148 8.34 2.14 19.79
CA LYS A 148 8.36 2.29 21.26
C LYS A 148 8.43 0.96 22.03
N LEU A 149 8.71 -0.15 21.36
CA LEU A 149 8.68 -1.49 21.97
C LEU A 149 10.07 -2.15 22.11
N ASP A 150 11.14 -1.35 22.05
CA ASP A 150 12.51 -1.78 22.39
C ASP A 150 12.94 -1.25 23.77
#